data_AF-A0A139RNB6-F1
#
_entry.id   AF-A0A139RNB6-F1
#
_cell.length_a   1.000
_cell.length_b   1.000
_cell.length_c   1.000
_cell.angle_alpha   90.00
_cell.angle_beta   90.00
_cell.angle_gamma   90.00
#
_symmetry.space_group_name_H-M   'P 1'
#
loop_
_entity.id
_entity.type
_entity.pdbx_description
1 polymer ?
#
loop_
_entity_poly.entity_id
_entity_poly.type
_entity_poly.pdbx_seq_one_letter_code
_entity_poly.pdbx_strand_id
1 'polypeptide(L)'
;MSKEIDIEHYHQLALQKQKEHRKVLANLKKKPPKNLDKIAQQIHQEIFAEIDCTACANCCKTLGPDFKEADIARIAKYFKMKLPAFEAEFLQVDEDGDKVLNPCPAPF
;
A
#
# COMPACT_ATOMS: atom_id res chain seq x y z
N MET A 1 -5.17 8.60 -29.81
CA MET A 1 -5.19 10.01 -29.37
C MET A 1 -5.54 10.04 -27.90
N SER A 2 -4.55 10.23 -27.05
CA SER A 2 -4.73 10.32 -25.59
C SER A 2 -5.55 11.57 -25.30
N LYS A 3 -6.79 11.40 -24.80
CA LYS A 3 -7.55 12.53 -24.26
C LYS A 3 -6.85 12.94 -22.97
N GLU A 4 -6.19 14.09 -22.98
CA GLU A 4 -5.70 14.72 -21.75
C GLU A 4 -6.92 15.05 -20.87
N ILE A 5 -6.91 14.48 -19.67
CA ILE A 5 -7.95 14.70 -18.66
C ILE A 5 -7.56 15.98 -17.92
N ASP A 6 -8.42 16.99 -17.95
CA ASP A 6 -8.25 18.22 -17.18
C ASP A 6 -8.57 17.99 -15.70
N ILE A 7 -7.53 17.65 -14.92
CA ILE A 7 -7.65 17.29 -13.51
C ILE A 7 -8.23 18.44 -12.68
N GLU A 8 -7.86 19.69 -12.97
CA GLU A 8 -8.30 20.85 -12.18
C GLU A 8 -9.78 21.12 -12.42
N HIS A 9 -10.24 21.07 -13.68
CA HIS A 9 -11.65 21.20 -14.01
C HIS A 9 -12.51 20.15 -13.28
N TYR A 10 -12.10 18.88 -13.30
CA TYR A 10 -12.84 17.81 -12.62
C TYR A 10 -12.78 17.93 -11.09
N HIS A 11 -11.69 18.44 -10.53
CA HIS A 11 -11.58 18.74 -9.10
C HIS A 11 -12.62 19.78 -8.67
N GLN A 12 -12.75 20.89 -9.42
CA GLN A 12 -13.76 21.92 -9.14
C GLN A 12 -15.19 21.38 -9.25
N LEU A 13 -15.48 20.57 -10.26
CA LEU A 13 -16.78 19.90 -10.40
C LEU A 13 -17.08 18.95 -9.21
N ALA A 14 -16.07 18.21 -8.74
CA ALA A 14 -16.20 17.32 -7.60
C ALA A 14 -16.49 18.08 -6.29
N LEU A 15 -15.88 19.25 -6.10
CA LEU A 15 -16.14 20.12 -4.95
C LEU A 15 -17.57 20.65 -4.96
N GLN A 16 -18.08 21.10 -6.12
CA GLN A 16 -19.45 21.59 -6.26
C GLN A 16 -20.49 20.51 -5.90
N LYS A 17 -20.23 19.25 -6.24
CA LYS A 17 -21.13 18.12 -5.99
C LYS A 17 -20.79 17.30 -4.74
N GLN A 18 -19.90 17.79 -3.88
CA GLN A 18 -19.38 17.02 -2.75
C GLN A 18 -20.50 16.49 -1.83
N LYS A 19 -21.55 17.30 -1.57
CA LYS A 19 -22.69 16.89 -0.72
C LYS A 19 -23.48 15.73 -1.34
N GLU A 20 -23.65 15.72 -2.66
CA GLU A 20 -24.32 14.65 -3.38
C GLU A 20 -23.46 13.38 -3.38
N HIS A 21 -22.17 13.50 -3.68
CA HIS A 21 -21.23 12.39 -3.64
C HIS A 21 -21.18 11.71 -2.26
N ARG A 22 -21.14 12.51 -1.17
CA ARG A 22 -21.20 11.98 0.19
C ARG A 22 -22.48 11.18 0.45
N LYS A 23 -23.64 11.66 -0.03
CA LYS A 23 -24.93 10.93 0.11
C LYS A 23 -24.92 9.61 -0.67
N VAL A 24 -24.42 9.63 -1.91
CA VAL A 24 -24.30 8.42 -2.74
C VAL A 24 -23.42 7.38 -2.05
N LEU A 25 -22.23 7.78 -1.58
CA LEU A 25 -21.31 6.88 -0.86
C LEU A 25 -21.93 6.33 0.43
N ALA A 26 -22.64 7.16 1.20
CA ALA A 26 -23.34 6.71 2.40
C ALA A 26 -24.44 5.68 2.09
N ASN A 27 -25.14 5.83 0.97
CA ASN A 27 -26.16 4.88 0.53
C ASN A 27 -25.55 3.57 0.03
N LEU A 28 -24.43 3.63 -0.70
CA LEU A 28 -23.71 2.44 -1.17
C LEU A 28 -23.15 1.62 0.01
N LYS A 29 -22.57 2.28 1.02
CA LYS A 29 -22.08 1.62 2.24
C LYS A 29 -23.15 0.82 3.00
N LYS A 30 -24.43 1.22 2.89
CA LYS A 30 -25.56 0.52 3.54
C LYS A 30 -26.03 -0.71 2.76
N LYS A 31 -25.58 -0.88 1.52
CA LYS A 31 -26.00 -1.96 0.63
C LYS A 31 -24.77 -2.74 0.10
N PRO A 32 -23.88 -3.23 0.97
CA PRO A 32 -22.80 -4.09 0.50
C PRO A 32 -23.40 -5.38 -0.07
N PRO A 33 -22.87 -5.90 -1.20
CA PRO A 33 -23.23 -7.24 -1.66
C PRO A 33 -23.00 -8.26 -0.55
N LYS A 34 -23.92 -9.22 -0.39
CA LYS A 34 -23.84 -10.24 0.68
C LYS A 34 -22.53 -11.04 0.65
N ASN A 35 -21.88 -11.10 -0.50
CA ASN A 35 -20.67 -11.86 -0.78
C ASN A 35 -19.50 -10.98 -1.24
N LEU A 36 -19.48 -9.69 -0.85
CA LEU A 36 -18.44 -8.75 -1.27
C LEU A 36 -17.02 -9.28 -0.99
N ASP A 37 -16.77 -9.79 0.21
CA ASP A 37 -15.45 -10.31 0.60
C ASP A 37 -15.04 -11.52 -0.26
N LYS A 38 -16.01 -12.40 -0.57
CA LYS A 38 -15.77 -13.56 -1.43
C LYS A 38 -15.45 -13.12 -2.87
N ILE A 39 -16.18 -12.14 -3.39
CA ILE A 39 -15.92 -11.58 -4.72
C ILE A 39 -14.51 -10.96 -4.76
N ALA A 40 -14.15 -10.17 -3.74
CA ALA A 40 -12.84 -9.56 -3.66
C ALA A 40 -11.71 -10.60 -3.62
N GLN A 41 -11.88 -11.69 -2.86
CA GLN A 41 -10.92 -12.80 -2.81
C GLN A 41 -10.80 -13.53 -4.15
N GLN A 42 -11.91 -13.77 -4.84
CA GLN A 42 -11.90 -14.41 -6.16
C GLN A 42 -11.16 -13.56 -7.19
N ILE A 43 -11.51 -12.28 -7.30
CA ILE A 43 -10.85 -11.34 -8.21
C ILE A 43 -9.36 -11.23 -7.86
N HIS A 44 -9.01 -11.19 -6.57
CA HIS A 44 -7.61 -11.18 -6.14
C HIS A 44 -6.86 -12.41 -6.67
N GLN A 45 -7.41 -13.62 -6.51
CA GLN A 45 -6.77 -14.84 -7.00
C GLN A 45 -6.63 -14.85 -8.54
N GLU A 46 -7.67 -14.43 -9.25
CA GLU A 46 -7.67 -14.38 -10.72
C GLU A 46 -6.60 -13.41 -11.24
N ILE A 47 -6.55 -12.20 -10.71
CA ILE A 47 -5.62 -11.17 -11.16
C ILE A 47 -4.17 -11.48 -10.75
N PHE A 48 -3.94 -12.00 -9.55
CA PHE A 48 -2.58 -12.35 -9.10
C PHE A 48 -2.07 -13.66 -9.72
N ALA A 49 -2.91 -14.43 -10.41
CA ALA A 49 -2.44 -15.52 -11.26
C ALA A 49 -1.77 -15.01 -12.54
N GLU A 50 -2.17 -13.83 -13.01
CA GLU A 50 -1.63 -13.20 -14.22
C GLU A 50 -0.60 -12.10 -13.93
N ILE A 51 -0.63 -11.52 -12.73
CA ILE A 51 0.24 -10.42 -12.31
C ILE A 51 1.26 -10.89 -11.27
N ASP A 52 2.53 -10.81 -11.64
CA ASP A 52 3.64 -10.87 -10.70
C ASP A 52 3.95 -9.46 -10.14
N CYS A 53 3.48 -9.18 -8.92
CA CYS A 53 3.75 -7.89 -8.27
C CYS A 53 5.23 -7.67 -7.90
N THR A 54 6.03 -8.75 -7.87
CA THR A 54 7.47 -8.68 -7.60
C THR A 54 8.26 -8.24 -8.82
N ALA A 55 7.67 -8.32 -10.03
CA ALA A 55 8.32 -7.92 -11.27
C ALA A 55 8.68 -6.43 -11.32
N CYS A 56 7.86 -5.54 -10.75
CA CYS A 56 8.15 -4.10 -10.70
C CYS A 56 8.49 -3.61 -9.27
N ALA A 57 7.89 -4.23 -8.25
CA ALA A 57 8.03 -3.90 -6.84
C ALA A 57 7.79 -2.40 -6.51
N ASN A 58 7.07 -1.67 -7.36
CA ASN A 58 6.89 -0.22 -7.19
C ASN A 58 6.16 0.12 -5.89
N CYS A 59 5.16 -0.67 -5.50
CA CYS A 59 4.46 -0.49 -4.22
C CYS A 59 5.40 -0.71 -3.03
N CYS A 60 6.27 -1.72 -3.08
CA CYS A 60 7.21 -2.03 -2.00
C CYS A 60 8.32 -0.97 -1.87
N LYS A 61 8.72 -0.33 -2.98
CA LYS A 61 9.71 0.75 -3.00
C LYS A 61 9.19 2.06 -2.41
N THR A 62 7.91 2.34 -2.58
CA THR A 62 7.32 3.63 -2.17
C THR A 62 6.64 3.56 -0.81
N LEU A 63 5.93 2.48 -0.51
CA LEU A 63 5.20 2.33 0.75
C LEU A 63 6.06 1.70 1.84
N GLY A 64 7.09 0.93 1.45
CA GLY A 64 7.90 0.16 2.38
C GLY A 64 7.11 -0.99 3.02
N PRO A 65 7.73 -2.14 3.30
CA PRO A 65 7.11 -3.15 4.15
C PRO A 65 7.10 -2.67 5.61
N ASP A 66 5.98 -2.88 6.29
CA ASP A 66 5.96 -2.85 7.76
C ASP A 66 6.66 -4.11 8.29
N PHE A 67 7.70 -3.92 9.10
CA PHE A 67 8.47 -5.01 9.69
C PHE A 67 8.09 -5.27 11.14
N LYS A 68 7.57 -6.47 11.38
CA LYS A 68 7.42 -6.98 12.75
C LYS A 68 8.77 -7.43 13.29
N GLU A 69 8.93 -7.43 14.61
CA GLU A 69 10.18 -7.88 15.26
C GLU A 69 10.62 -9.28 14.82
N ALA A 70 9.66 -10.18 14.56
CA ALA A 70 9.94 -11.52 14.04
C ALA A 70 10.54 -11.50 12.61
N ASP A 71 10.10 -10.56 11.77
CA ASP A 71 10.65 -10.37 10.42
C ASP A 71 12.06 -9.78 10.50
N ILE A 72 12.27 -8.76 11.34
CA ILE A 72 13.59 -8.15 11.58
C ILE A 72 14.60 -9.21 12.06
N ALA A 73 14.21 -10.05 13.03
CA ALA A 73 15.08 -11.12 13.51
C ALA A 73 15.42 -12.16 12.44
N ARG A 74 14.45 -12.50 11.58
CA ARG A 74 14.65 -13.42 10.46
C ARG A 74 15.62 -12.83 9.43
N ILE A 75 15.45 -11.56 9.08
CA ILE A 75 16.28 -10.86 8.10
C ILE A 75 17.70 -10.64 8.65
N ALA A 76 17.84 -10.19 9.89
CA ALA A 76 19.14 -10.04 10.55
C ALA A 76 19.92 -11.37 10.56
N LYS A 77 19.25 -12.49 10.84
CA LYS A 77 19.86 -13.83 10.76
C LYS A 77 20.30 -14.19 9.34
N TYR A 78 19.50 -13.85 8.33
CA TYR A 78 19.85 -14.07 6.92
C TYR A 78 21.10 -13.27 6.50
N PHE A 79 21.19 -12.02 6.94
CA PHE A 79 22.37 -11.16 6.75
C PHE A 79 23.57 -11.54 7.63
N LYS A 80 23.42 -12.54 8.52
CA LYS A 80 24.42 -12.94 9.52
C LYS A 80 24.85 -11.78 10.42
N MET A 81 23.93 -10.86 10.69
CA MET A 81 24.12 -9.71 11.57
C MET A 81 23.42 -9.91 12.90
N LYS A 82 23.92 -9.26 13.95
CA LYS A 82 23.20 -9.18 15.24
C LYS A 82 22.02 -8.22 15.10
N LEU A 83 20.90 -8.53 15.75
CA LEU A 83 19.66 -7.74 15.69
C LEU A 83 19.90 -6.23 15.92
N PRO A 84 20.63 -5.78 16.97
CA PRO A 84 20.83 -4.35 17.19
C PRO A 84 21.68 -3.67 16.11
N ALA A 85 22.61 -4.41 15.48
CA ALA A 85 23.42 -3.89 14.39
C ALA A 85 22.59 -3.74 13.11
N PHE A 86 21.70 -4.70 12.83
CA PHE A 86 20.80 -4.63 11.70
C PHE A 86 19.78 -3.48 11.84
N GLU A 87 19.20 -3.31 13.04
CA GLU A 87 18.28 -2.21 13.31
C GLU A 87 18.96 -0.85 13.14
N ALA A 88 20.17 -0.68 13.67
CA ALA A 88 20.92 0.57 13.55
C ALA A 88 21.35 0.92 12.11
N GLU A 89 21.57 -0.10 11.26
CA GLU A 89 22.07 0.09 9.90
C GLU A 89 20.94 0.26 8.87
N PHE A 90 19.81 -0.44 9.04
CA PHE A 90 18.77 -0.55 8.00
C PHE A 90 17.40 0.02 8.40
N LEU A 91 17.14 0.26 9.68
CA LEU A 91 15.81 0.67 10.15
C LEU A 91 15.84 2.03 10.84
N GLN A 92 14.71 2.73 10.73
CA GLN A 92 14.38 3.93 11.47
C GLN A 92 12.95 3.81 12.02
N VAL A 93 12.61 4.64 12.99
CA VAL A 93 11.25 4.72 13.53
C VAL A 93 10.53 5.88 12.86
N ASP A 94 9.35 5.64 12.30
CA ASP A 94 8.54 6.68 11.65
C ASP A 94 7.68 7.48 12.65
N GLU A 95 6.80 8.34 12.13
CA GLU A 95 5.92 9.21 12.93
C GLU A 95 4.87 8.44 13.75
N ASP A 96 4.54 7.21 13.33
CA ASP A 96 3.57 6.33 13.99
C ASP A 96 4.24 5.38 14.99
N GLY A 97 5.57 5.37 15.06
CA GLY A 97 6.35 4.52 15.95
C GLY A 97 6.73 3.17 15.34
N ASP A 98 6.51 3.00 14.04
CA ASP A 98 6.77 1.76 13.32
C ASP A 98 8.22 1.71 12.81
N LYS A 99 8.81 0.51 12.79
CA LYS A 99 10.18 0.28 12.31
C LYS A 99 10.17 0.13 10.79
N VAL A 100 10.54 1.19 10.08
CA VAL A 100 10.58 1.26 8.62
C VAL A 100 12.01 1.26 8.09
N LEU A 101 12.19 0.93 6.80
CA LEU A 101 13.50 1.00 6.15
C LEU A 101 14.00 2.44 6.04
N ASN A 102 15.32 2.59 6.17
CA ASN A 102 15.99 3.86 5.85
C ASN A 102 15.75 4.24 4.37
N PRO A 103 15.40 5.51 4.06
CA PRO A 103 15.30 5.96 2.68
C PRO A 103 16.66 5.88 2.01
N CYS A 104 16.67 5.34 0.79
CA CYS A 104 17.78 5.07 -0.14
C CYS A 104 19.15 5.75 0.19
N PRO A 105 20.28 5.02 0.17
CA PRO A 105 20.48 3.72 -0.48
C PRO A 105 20.38 2.57 0.51
N ALA A 106 19.15 2.20 0.87
CA ALA A 106 18.90 0.86 1.34
C ALA A 106 19.17 -0.10 0.16
N PRO A 107 19.94 -1.18 0.35
CA PRO A 107 20.41 -2.06 -0.72
C PRO A 107 19.33 -3.01 -1.30
N PHE A 108 18.04 -2.72 -1.08
CA PHE A 108 16.90 -3.54 -1.47
C PHE A 108 16.04 -2.87 -2.55
#